data_AF-A0A5C5Q5R8-F1
#
_entry.id   AF-A0A5C5Q5R8-F1
#
_cell.length_a   1.000
_cell.length_b   1.000
_cell.length_c   1.000
_cell.angle_alpha   90.00
_cell.angle_beta   90.00
_cell.angle_gamma   90.00
#
_symmetry.space_group_name_H-M   'P 1'
#
loop_
_entity.id
_entity.type
_entity.pdbx_description
1 polymer ?
#
loop_
_entity_poly.entity_id
_entity_poly.type
_entity_poly.pdbx_seq_one_letter_code
_entity_poly.pdbx_strand_id
1 'polypeptide(L)'
;MVSKAILERIDAQAKMPGAEKKNADGTTTSVDPSATQQQKIEARLTDNEIKVELMTNTILSINEGPNAQAVGKRPDAPTDTNGRLTGLETTMTAVEAQMKDAGKRYGLIYTPYVAPTSADVPSAESRLDEIEKRHAHMNKMLKRLVRNAEADTEDA
;
A
#
# COMPACT_ATOMS: atom_id res chain seq x y z
N MET A 1 10.70 5.71 -11.20
CA MET A 1 9.87 5.12 -12.29
C MET A 1 9.18 3.86 -11.76
N VAL A 2 7.91 3.63 -12.11
CA VAL A 2 7.23 2.36 -11.80
C VAL A 2 7.76 1.26 -12.73
N SER A 3 8.08 0.08 -12.19
CA SER A 3 8.62 -1.02 -12.99
C SER A 3 7.55 -1.62 -13.91
N LYS A 4 7.97 -2.21 -15.05
CA LYS A 4 7.07 -2.91 -15.97
C LYS A 4 6.24 -4.00 -15.27
N ALA A 5 6.88 -4.73 -14.35
CA ALA A 5 6.21 -5.78 -13.57
C ALA A 5 5.08 -5.24 -12.67
N ILE A 6 5.24 -4.04 -12.09
CA ILE A 6 4.17 -3.40 -11.31
C ILE A 6 3.04 -2.95 -12.23
N LEU A 7 3.34 -2.38 -13.41
CA LEU A 7 2.32 -1.98 -14.38
C LEU A 7 1.46 -3.18 -14.82
N GLU A 8 2.09 -4.31 -15.15
CA GLU A 8 1.38 -5.54 -15.52
C GLU A 8 0.48 -6.03 -14.37
N ARG A 9 0.92 -5.90 -13.12
CA ARG A 9 0.11 -6.26 -11.94
C ARG A 9 -1.05 -5.31 -11.72
N ILE A 10 -0.87 -4.01 -11.96
CA ILE A 10 -1.97 -3.03 -11.92
C ILE A 10 -3.01 -3.37 -12.96
N ASP A 11 -2.59 -3.63 -14.20
CA ASP A 11 -3.50 -4.00 -15.29
C ASP A 11 -4.24 -5.32 -15.02
N ALA A 12 -3.56 -6.28 -14.40
CA ALA A 12 -4.18 -7.54 -13.98
C ALA A 12 -5.20 -7.30 -12.85
N GLN A 13 -4.83 -6.52 -11.83
CA GLN A 13 -5.70 -6.20 -10.69
C GLN A 13 -6.97 -5.48 -11.15
N ALA A 14 -6.86 -4.52 -12.06
CA ALA A 14 -7.99 -3.75 -12.58
C ALA A 14 -9.00 -4.59 -13.39
N LYS A 15 -8.66 -5.84 -13.73
CA LYS A 15 -9.52 -6.79 -14.45
C LYS A 15 -10.04 -7.91 -13.55
N MET A 16 -9.62 -7.97 -12.27
CA MET A 16 -10.06 -9.03 -11.36
C MET A 16 -11.56 -8.91 -11.06
N PRO A 17 -12.32 -10.02 -11.01
CA PRO A 17 -13.66 -10.02 -10.45
C PRO A 17 -13.63 -9.47 -9.02
N GLY A 18 -14.54 -8.55 -8.67
CA GLY A 18 -14.55 -7.92 -7.36
C GLY A 18 -13.65 -6.68 -7.22
N ALA A 19 -12.79 -6.38 -8.19
CA ALA A 19 -12.00 -5.16 -8.18
C ALA A 19 -12.88 -3.92 -8.35
N GLU A 20 -12.53 -2.83 -7.66
CA GLU A 20 -13.23 -1.56 -7.81
C GLU A 20 -13.03 -0.99 -9.22
N LYS A 21 -14.12 -0.51 -9.80
CA LYS A 21 -14.18 0.15 -11.10
C LYS A 21 -14.88 1.48 -10.92
N LYS A 22 -14.21 2.56 -11.32
CA LYS A 22 -14.84 3.89 -11.41
C LYS A 22 -15.59 4.01 -12.73
N ASN A 23 -16.88 4.32 -12.67
CA ASN A 23 -17.72 4.52 -13.84
C ASN A 23 -17.62 5.96 -14.34
N ALA A 24 -18.08 6.17 -15.59
CA ALA A 24 -18.05 7.49 -16.23
C ALA A 24 -18.91 8.54 -15.49
N ASP A 25 -19.93 8.09 -14.76
CA ASP A 25 -20.81 8.92 -13.92
C ASP A 25 -20.19 9.27 -12.56
N GLY A 26 -18.96 8.83 -12.28
CA GLY A 26 -18.24 9.08 -11.03
C GLY A 26 -18.56 8.10 -9.90
N THR A 27 -19.49 7.15 -10.10
CA THR A 27 -19.77 6.08 -9.13
C THR A 27 -18.66 5.03 -9.14
N THR A 28 -18.51 4.30 -8.03
CA THR A 28 -17.62 3.15 -7.93
C THR A 28 -18.46 1.87 -7.86
N THR A 29 -18.23 0.93 -8.76
CA THR A 29 -18.81 -0.42 -8.75
C THR A 29 -17.70 -1.48 -8.75
N SER A 30 -18.06 -2.76 -8.87
CA SER A 30 -17.09 -3.84 -9.12
C SER A 30 -16.98 -4.12 -10.62
N VAL A 31 -15.82 -4.61 -11.08
CA VAL A 31 -15.61 -5.15 -12.44
C VAL A 31 -16.63 -6.25 -12.77
N ASP A 32 -16.93 -7.10 -11.79
CA ASP A 32 -18.01 -8.09 -11.83
C ASP A 32 -18.90 -7.90 -10.59
N PRO A 33 -20.13 -7.36 -10.75
CA PRO A 33 -21.06 -7.17 -9.64
C PRO A 33 -21.47 -8.48 -8.94
N SER A 34 -21.40 -9.61 -9.66
CA SER A 34 -21.75 -10.94 -9.14
C SER A 34 -20.57 -11.66 -8.47
N ALA A 35 -19.40 -11.02 -8.38
CA ALA A 35 -18.22 -11.59 -7.76
C ALA A 35 -18.51 -12.07 -6.33
N THR A 36 -18.02 -13.27 -6.05
CA THR A 36 -18.07 -13.89 -4.72
C THR A 36 -17.30 -13.06 -3.71
N GLN A 37 -17.59 -13.25 -2.43
CA GLN A 37 -16.87 -12.55 -1.36
C GLN A 37 -15.36 -12.84 -1.38
N GLN A 38 -14.99 -14.09 -1.68
CA GLN A 38 -13.58 -14.48 -1.82
C GLN A 38 -12.88 -13.73 -2.96
N GLN A 39 -13.53 -13.58 -4.12
CA GLN A 39 -12.97 -12.81 -5.25
C GLN A 39 -12.77 -11.33 -4.89
N LYS A 40 -13.71 -10.73 -4.14
CA LYS A 40 -13.57 -9.36 -3.63
C LYS A 40 -12.39 -9.22 -2.67
N ILE A 41 -12.22 -10.17 -1.75
CA ILE A 41 -11.07 -10.21 -0.83
C ILE A 41 -9.76 -10.32 -1.61
N GLU A 42 -9.68 -11.21 -2.61
CA GLU A 42 -8.49 -11.38 -3.45
C GLU A 42 -8.13 -10.13 -4.26
N ALA A 43 -9.14 -9.45 -4.81
CA ALA A 43 -8.95 -8.19 -5.54
C ALA A 43 -8.43 -7.08 -4.62
N ARG A 44 -9.00 -6.95 -3.41
CA ARG A 44 -8.56 -5.99 -2.38
C ARG A 44 -7.15 -6.28 -1.88
N LEU A 45 -6.81 -7.55 -1.64
CA LEU A 45 -5.45 -7.94 -1.25
C LEU A 45 -4.43 -7.57 -2.32
N THR A 46 -4.73 -7.89 -3.57
CA THR A 46 -3.81 -7.62 -4.69
C THR A 46 -3.59 -6.12 -4.87
N ASP A 47 -4.64 -5.32 -4.73
CA ASP A 47 -4.56 -3.87 -4.75
C ASP A 47 -3.70 -3.32 -3.60
N ASN A 48 -3.93 -3.77 -2.37
CA ASN A 48 -3.15 -3.33 -1.20
C ASN A 48 -1.67 -3.76 -1.30
N GLU A 49 -1.36 -4.94 -1.85
CA GLU A 49 0.01 -5.37 -2.14
C GLU A 49 0.73 -4.41 -3.09
N ILE A 50 0.06 -4.01 -4.17
CA ILE A 50 0.63 -3.05 -5.14
C ILE A 50 0.85 -1.69 -4.47
N LYS A 51 -0.15 -1.19 -3.74
CA LYS A 51 -0.10 0.10 -3.05
C LYS A 51 1.03 0.16 -2.01
N VAL A 52 1.16 -0.87 -1.18
CA VAL A 52 2.23 -0.94 -0.17
C VAL A 52 3.61 -1.10 -0.83
N GLU A 53 3.74 -1.86 -1.91
CA GLU A 53 5.00 -1.97 -2.67
C GLU A 53 5.43 -0.62 -3.26
N LEU A 54 4.50 0.11 -3.89
CA LEU A 54 4.76 1.45 -4.42
C LEU A 54 5.20 2.43 -3.31
N MET A 55 4.51 2.39 -2.17
CA MET A 55 4.85 3.19 -1.00
C MET A 55 6.25 2.85 -0.46
N THR A 56 6.57 1.55 -0.37
CA THR A 56 7.88 1.06 0.08
C THR A 56 8.99 1.57 -0.82
N ASN A 57 8.82 1.45 -2.15
CA ASN A 57 9.80 1.94 -3.11
C ASN A 57 9.95 3.46 -3.08
N THR A 58 8.86 4.20 -2.83
CA THR A 58 8.93 5.65 -2.70
C THR A 58 9.70 6.07 -1.45
N ILE A 59 9.46 5.41 -0.30
CA ILE A 59 10.20 5.75 0.92
C ILE A 59 11.68 5.36 0.82
N LEU A 60 12.01 4.24 0.16
CA LEU A 60 13.39 3.86 -0.13
C LEU A 60 14.09 4.91 -1.00
N SER A 61 13.44 5.36 -2.08
CA SER A 61 13.95 6.44 -2.93
C SER A 61 14.21 7.73 -2.15
N ILE A 62 13.36 8.07 -1.18
CA ILE A 62 13.55 9.24 -0.31
C ILE A 62 14.71 9.03 0.68
N ASN A 63 14.91 7.81 1.20
CA ASN A 63 15.95 7.50 2.18
C ASN A 63 17.34 7.31 1.56
N GLU A 64 17.41 6.62 0.42
CA GLU A 64 18.65 6.14 -0.20
C GLU A 64 18.98 6.87 -1.53
N GLY A 65 18.07 7.72 -2.01
CA GLY A 65 18.21 8.47 -3.25
C GLY A 65 17.65 7.76 -4.50
N PRO A 66 17.78 8.37 -5.68
CA PRO A 66 17.12 7.91 -6.91
C PRO A 66 17.59 6.54 -7.43
N ASN A 67 18.76 6.07 -6.94
CA ASN A 67 19.34 4.78 -7.30
C ASN A 67 19.03 3.67 -6.27
N ALA A 68 18.16 3.93 -5.29
CA ALA A 68 17.70 2.94 -4.32
C ALA A 68 17.21 1.67 -5.04
N GLN A 69 17.60 0.51 -4.53
CA GLN A 69 17.17 -0.75 -5.14
C GLN A 69 15.68 -0.96 -4.88
N ALA A 70 14.88 -0.91 -5.94
CA ALA A 70 13.45 -1.17 -5.83
C ALA A 70 13.18 -2.61 -5.36
N VAL A 71 12.28 -2.74 -4.40
CA VAL A 71 11.75 -4.02 -3.93
C VAL A 71 10.50 -4.38 -4.73
N GLY A 72 10.24 -5.68 -4.83
CA GLY A 72 9.05 -6.21 -5.49
C GLY A 72 8.56 -7.50 -4.84
N LYS A 73 7.40 -7.98 -5.29
CA LYS A 73 6.84 -9.26 -4.83
C LYS A 73 7.86 -10.40 -5.03
N ARG A 74 8.16 -11.11 -3.94
CA ARG A 74 9.12 -12.23 -3.95
C ARG A 74 8.49 -13.49 -4.57
N PRO A 75 9.30 -14.38 -5.19
CA PRO A 75 8.80 -15.65 -5.72
C PRO A 75 8.21 -16.59 -4.66
N ASP A 76 8.69 -16.49 -3.41
CA ASP A 76 8.26 -17.28 -2.26
C ASP A 76 7.18 -16.59 -1.41
N ALA A 77 6.57 -15.52 -1.93
CA ALA A 77 5.50 -14.82 -1.22
C ALA A 77 4.29 -15.75 -0.99
N PRO A 78 3.66 -15.72 0.20
CA PRO A 78 2.45 -16.51 0.47
C PRO A 78 1.36 -16.26 -0.57
N THR A 79 0.64 -17.32 -0.93
CA THR A 79 -0.48 -17.27 -1.87
C THR A 79 -1.83 -17.36 -1.17
N ASP A 80 -1.87 -17.89 0.04
CA ASP A 80 -3.08 -17.96 0.86
C ASP A 80 -3.42 -16.58 1.48
N THR A 81 -4.71 -16.38 1.77
CA THR A 81 -5.23 -15.10 2.28
C THR A 81 -4.55 -14.66 3.58
N ASN A 82 -4.35 -15.58 4.53
CA ASN A 82 -3.80 -15.22 5.84
C ASN A 82 -2.33 -14.86 5.76
N GLY A 83 -1.53 -15.63 5.03
CA GLY A 83 -0.12 -15.33 4.78
C GLY A 83 0.07 -13.98 4.09
N ARG A 84 -0.77 -13.66 3.11
CA ARG A 84 -0.75 -12.37 2.40
C ARG A 84 -1.08 -11.20 3.32
N LEU A 85 -2.12 -11.32 4.15
CA LEU A 85 -2.47 -10.29 5.15
C LEU A 85 -1.34 -10.04 6.14
N THR A 86 -0.76 -11.10 6.70
CA THR A 86 0.36 -10.99 7.64
C THR A 86 1.58 -10.35 6.98
N GLY A 87 1.85 -10.68 5.72
CA GLY A 87 2.91 -10.05 4.93
C GLY A 87 2.69 -8.55 4.73
N LEU A 88 1.46 -8.13 4.41
CA LEU A 88 1.08 -6.71 4.30
C LEU A 88 1.30 -5.97 5.62
N GLU A 89 0.76 -6.48 6.72
CA GLU A 89 0.87 -5.86 8.05
C GLU A 89 2.32 -5.70 8.51
N THR A 90 3.14 -6.74 8.26
CA THR A 90 4.58 -6.73 8.55
C THR A 90 5.30 -5.67 7.72
N THR A 91 5.03 -5.63 6.41
CA THR A 91 5.65 -4.66 5.50
C THR A 91 5.27 -3.24 5.88
N MET A 92 3.99 -2.99 6.18
CA MET A 92 3.52 -1.67 6.62
C MET A 92 4.21 -1.22 7.91
N THR A 93 4.43 -2.13 8.87
CA THR A 93 5.17 -1.82 10.10
C THR A 93 6.62 -1.42 9.82
N ALA A 94 7.29 -2.13 8.92
CA ALA A 94 8.65 -1.77 8.50
C ALA A 94 8.69 -0.41 7.80
N VAL A 95 7.74 -0.14 6.91
CA VAL A 95 7.63 1.14 6.19
C VAL A 95 7.33 2.30 7.14
N GLU A 96 6.47 2.12 8.14
CA GLU A 96 6.20 3.15 9.15
C GLU A 96 7.46 3.54 9.93
N ALA A 97 8.34 2.58 10.23
CA ALA A 97 9.64 2.86 10.85
C ALA A 97 10.53 3.71 9.92
N GLN A 98 10.56 3.38 8.62
CA GLN A 98 11.28 4.16 7.60
C GLN A 98 10.69 5.58 7.43
N MET A 99 9.36 5.72 7.47
CA MET A 99 8.68 7.02 7.43
C MET A 99 9.00 7.89 8.64
N LYS A 100 9.11 7.29 9.83
CA LYS A 100 9.53 8.00 11.04
C LYS A 100 10.94 8.52 10.90
N ASP A 101 11.84 7.73 10.33
CA ASP A 101 13.23 8.14 10.15
C ASP A 101 13.38 9.22 9.07
N ALA A 102 12.73 9.03 7.92
CA ALA A 102 12.64 10.04 6.87
C ALA A 102 12.07 11.36 7.39
N GLY A 103 11.03 11.30 8.22
CA GLY A 103 10.40 12.46 8.82
C GLY A 103 11.37 13.33 9.62
N LYS A 104 12.29 12.73 10.38
CA LYS A 104 13.28 13.49 11.17
C LYS A 104 14.14 14.40 10.30
N ARG A 105 14.52 13.96 9.11
CA ARG A 105 15.36 14.74 8.17
C ARG A 105 14.69 16.04 7.75
N TYR A 106 13.36 16.04 7.66
CA TYR A 106 12.55 17.18 7.24
C TYR A 106 11.82 17.86 8.41
N GLY A 107 12.16 17.56 9.67
CA GLY A 107 11.47 18.11 10.84
C GLY A 107 10.00 17.68 10.98
N LEU A 108 9.61 16.57 10.34
CA LEU A 108 8.25 16.03 10.37
C LEU A 108 8.14 14.90 11.40
N ILE A 109 7.12 14.96 12.25
CA ILE A 109 6.81 13.88 13.20
C ILE A 109 5.79 12.95 12.57
N TYR A 110 6.15 11.67 12.43
CA TYR A 110 5.21 10.61 12.08
C TYR A 110 4.75 9.86 13.33
N THR A 111 3.43 9.81 13.52
CA THR A 111 2.78 8.96 14.52
C THR A 111 2.09 7.81 13.78
N PRO A 112 2.45 6.55 14.05
CA PRO A 112 1.81 5.38 13.43
C PRO A 112 0.30 5.36 13.64
N TYR A 113 -0.40 4.70 12.72
CA TYR A 113 -1.83 4.44 12.90
C TYR A 113 -2.05 3.49 14.08
N VAL A 114 -3.03 3.81 14.93
CA VAL A 114 -3.45 2.94 16.04
C VAL A 114 -4.84 2.40 15.71
N ALA A 115 -4.93 1.09 15.53
CA ALA A 115 -6.21 0.44 15.32
C ALA A 115 -7.05 0.49 16.62
N PRO A 116 -8.38 0.62 16.51
CA PRO A 116 -9.27 0.45 17.66
C PRO A 116 -9.07 -0.93 18.29
N THR A 117 -9.06 -1.02 19.62
CA THR A 117 -8.95 -2.32 20.30
C THR A 117 -10.24 -3.12 20.09
N SER A 118 -10.12 -4.33 19.55
CA SER A 118 -11.21 -5.31 19.44
C SER A 118 -10.92 -6.51 20.33
N ALA A 119 -11.96 -7.11 20.92
CA ALA A 119 -11.85 -8.34 21.70
C ALA A 119 -11.91 -9.61 20.83
N ASP A 120 -12.38 -9.49 19.58
CA ASP A 120 -12.60 -10.61 18.68
C ASP A 120 -11.35 -10.91 17.84
N VAL A 121 -11.17 -12.19 17.47
CA VAL A 121 -10.16 -12.59 16.50
C VAL A 121 -10.49 -11.95 15.14
N PRO A 122 -9.58 -11.15 14.55
CA PRO A 122 -9.88 -10.42 13.32
C PRO A 122 -10.18 -11.35 12.14
N SER A 123 -11.30 -11.11 11.44
CA SER A 123 -11.60 -11.73 10.15
C SER A 123 -10.72 -11.15 9.04
N ALA A 124 -10.57 -11.87 7.91
CA ALA A 124 -9.82 -11.38 6.75
C ALA A 124 -10.34 -10.02 6.25
N GLU A 125 -11.66 -9.81 6.27
CA GLU A 125 -12.29 -8.54 5.88
C GLU A 125 -11.94 -7.41 6.84
N SER A 126 -12.05 -7.66 8.16
CA SER A 126 -11.70 -6.64 9.15
C SER A 126 -10.22 -6.25 9.09
N ARG A 127 -9.32 -7.22 8.85
CA ARG A 127 -7.89 -6.96 8.64
C ARG A 127 -7.66 -6.13 7.37
N LEU A 128 -8.36 -6.42 6.28
CA LEU A 128 -8.29 -5.61 5.06
C LEU A 128 -8.77 -4.18 5.28
N ASP A 129 -9.90 -4.00 5.96
CA ASP A 129 -10.44 -2.67 6.28
C ASP A 129 -9.42 -1.85 7.12
N GLU A 130 -8.74 -2.51 8.06
CA GLU A 130 -7.68 -1.89 8.86
C GLU A 130 -6.43 -1.57 8.05
N ILE A 131 -5.98 -2.48 7.19
CA ILE A 131 -4.87 -2.27 6.25
C ILE A 131 -5.15 -1.05 5.37
N GLU A 132 -6.36 -0.93 4.82
CA GLU A 132 -6.73 0.19 3.96
C GLU A 132 -6.73 1.53 4.71
N LYS A 133 -7.25 1.56 5.94
CA LYS A 133 -7.21 2.75 6.82
C LYS A 133 -5.77 3.12 7.16
N ARG A 134 -4.94 2.15 7.53
CA ARG A 134 -3.53 2.34 7.85
C ARG A 134 -2.76 2.84 6.64
N HIS A 135 -2.98 2.26 5.45
CA HIS A 135 -2.37 2.71 4.20
C HIS A 135 -2.76 4.15 3.87
N ALA A 136 -4.04 4.51 4.02
CA ALA A 136 -4.51 5.89 3.82
C ALA A 136 -3.80 6.88 4.77
N HIS A 137 -3.58 6.49 6.03
CA HIS A 137 -2.82 7.27 7.00
C HIS A 137 -1.35 7.43 6.60
N MET A 138 -0.67 6.32 6.27
CA MET A 138 0.71 6.33 5.80
C MET A 138 0.89 7.18 4.52
N ASN A 139 -0.05 7.10 3.58
CA ASN A 139 0.00 7.86 2.32
C ASN A 139 -0.08 9.38 2.54
N LYS A 140 -0.77 9.84 3.59
CA LYS A 140 -0.75 11.27 3.96
C LYS A 140 0.65 11.73 4.36
N MET A 141 1.37 10.91 5.13
CA MET A 141 2.76 11.21 5.50
C MET A 141 3.68 11.13 4.28
N LEU A 142 3.54 10.09 3.46
CA LEU A 142 4.35 9.92 2.25
C LEU A 142 4.28 11.15 1.34
N LYS A 143 3.08 11.69 1.10
CA LYS A 143 2.90 12.91 0.29
C LYS A 143 3.64 14.12 0.87
N ARG A 144 3.72 14.24 2.20
CA ARG A 144 4.50 15.32 2.84
C ARG A 144 6.00 15.09 2.64
N LEU A 145 6.47 13.85 2.82
CA LEU A 145 7.88 13.50 2.61
C LEU A 145 8.33 13.76 1.18
N VAL A 146 7.55 13.34 0.18
CA VAL A 146 7.83 13.59 -1.24
C VAL A 146 8.00 15.08 -1.50
N ARG A 147 7.05 15.92 -1.05
CA ARG A 147 7.12 17.37 -1.26
C ARG A 147 8.37 18.02 -0.64
N ASN A 148 8.80 17.56 0.54
CA ASN A 148 10.00 18.11 1.18
C ASN A 148 11.27 17.60 0.48
N ALA A 149 11.30 16.33 0.07
CA ALA A 149 12.41 15.77 -0.68
C ALA A 149 12.59 16.46 -2.04
N GLU A 150 11.51 16.80 -2.73
CA GLU A 150 11.55 17.56 -3.99
C GLU A 150 12.07 18.99 -3.79
N ALA A 151 11.61 19.69 -2.74
CA ALA A 151 12.09 21.04 -2.42
C ALA A 151 13.60 21.06 -2.13
N ASP A 152 14.12 20.10 -1.36
CA ASP A 152 15.55 20.00 -1.06
C ASP A 152 16.40 19.74 -2.32
N THR A 153 15.84 19.11 -3.37
CA THR A 153 16.54 18.89 -4.64
C THR A 153 16.50 20.09 -5.59
N GLU A 154 15.53 21.00 -5.44
CA GLU A 154 15.45 22.25 -6.22
C GLU A 154 16.41 23.32 -5.69
N ASP A 155 16.74 23.27 -4.39
CA ASP A 155 17.63 24.21 -3.71
C ASP A 155 19.13 23.77 -3.72
N ALA A 156 19.46 22.61 -4.32
CA ALA A 156 20.80 22.01 -4.36
C ALA A 156 21.50 22.17 -5.73
#